data_AF-A0A2D4RS03-F1
#
_entry.id   AF-A0A2D4RS03-F1
#
_cell.length_a   1.000
_cell.length_b   1.000
_cell.length_c   1.000
_cell.angle_alpha   90.00
_cell.angle_beta   90.00
_cell.angle_gamma   90.00
#
_symmetry.space_group_name_H-M   'P 1'
#
loop_
_entity.id
_entity.type
_entity.pdbx_description
1 polymer ?
#
loop_
_entity_poly.entity_id
_entity_poly.type
_entity_poly.pdbx_seq_one_letter_code
_entity_poly.pdbx_strand_id
1 'polypeptide(L)' 'MQCPPCAHPDSIRYGTSRGVQRYRCQAGRRIFQTLRRGKDPALKQQACQLYLEGMGMRAIGRVLGIHHKTVSRWLV' A
#
# COMPACT_ATOMS: atom_id res chain seq x y z
N MET A 1 16.19 8.60 -10.53
CA MET A 1 14.92 8.35 -9.80
C MET A 1 15.22 8.53 -8.33
N GLN A 2 14.51 9.44 -7.67
CA GLN A 2 14.79 9.77 -6.28
C GLN A 2 14.32 8.65 -5.34
N CYS A 3 15.17 8.23 -4.41
CA CYS A 3 14.85 7.16 -3.46
C CYS A 3 13.77 7.64 -2.47
N PRO A 4 12.58 7.00 -2.39
CA PRO A 4 11.50 7.45 -1.52
C PRO A 4 11.87 7.59 -0.02
N PRO A 5 12.65 6.67 0.59
CA PRO A 5 13.00 6.77 2.01
C PRO A 5 14.16 7.72 2.35
N CYS A 6 15.05 8.07 1.41
CA CYS A 6 16.23 8.89 1.73
C CYS A 6 16.44 10.09 0.80
N ALA A 7 15.51 10.35 -0.11
CA ALA A 7 15.55 11.43 -1.10
C ALA A 7 16.83 11.49 -1.96
N HIS A 8 17.66 10.44 -1.98
CA HIS A 8 18.89 10.43 -2.78
C HIS A 8 18.55 10.38 -4.29
N PRO A 9 19.17 11.20 -5.15
CA PRO A 9 18.84 11.31 -6.57
C PRO A 9 19.18 10.03 -7.36
N ASP A 10 20.21 9.30 -6.92
CA ASP A 10 20.74 8.14 -7.63
C ASP A 10 20.17 6.81 -7.16
N SER A 11 19.46 6.16 -8.06
CA SER A 11 19.03 4.76 -7.93
C SER A 11 19.30 4.02 -9.23
N ILE A 12 19.77 2.78 -9.09
CA ILE A 12 20.11 1.89 -10.20
C ILE A 12 19.02 0.84 -10.40
N ARG A 13 18.86 0.36 -11.64
CA ARG A 13 17.99 -0.80 -11.92
C ARG A 13 18.51 -2.04 -11.18
N TYR A 14 17.62 -2.76 -10.52
CA TYR A 14 17.95 -3.94 -9.69
C TYR A 14 17.00 -5.10 -9.99
N GLY A 15 17.02 -5.55 -11.25
CA GLY A 15 16.16 -6.64 -11.72
C GLY A 15 14.66 -6.36 -11.64
N THR A 16 13.87 -7.41 -11.83
CA THR A 16 12.40 -7.35 -11.88
C THR A 16 11.78 -8.30 -10.87
N SER A 17 10.62 -7.96 -10.31
CA SER A 17 9.84 -8.87 -9.45
C SER A 17 8.37 -8.82 -9.80
N ARG A 18 7.81 -9.98 -10.15
CA ARG A 18 6.41 -10.14 -10.60
C ARG A 18 6.05 -9.15 -11.73
N GLY A 19 6.93 -9.02 -12.72
CA GLY A 19 6.74 -8.12 -13.86
C GLY A 19 7.03 -6.64 -13.61
N VAL A 20 7.33 -6.23 -12.37
CA VAL A 20 7.61 -4.82 -12.03
C VAL A 20 9.11 -4.59 -11.84
N GLN A 21 9.63 -3.52 -12.43
CA GLN A 21 11.03 -3.09 -12.27
C GLN A 21 11.32 -2.71 -10.80
N ARG A 22 12.45 -3.20 -10.28
CA ARG A 22 12.98 -2.80 -8.97
C ARG A 22 14.16 -1.85 -9.15
N TYR A 23 14.33 -0.97 -8.19
CA TYR A 23 15.45 -0.04 -8.12
C TYR A 23 16.16 -0.20 -6.79
N ARG A 24 17.48 -0.04 -6.79
CA ARG A 24 18.31 -0.02 -5.59
C ARG A 24 18.89 1.38 -5.42
N CYS A 25 18.69 1.95 -4.25
CA CYS A 25 19.33 3.21 -3.87
C CYS A 25 20.83 3.01 -3.69
N GLN A 26 21.66 3.94 -4.19
CA GLN A 26 23.11 3.84 -4.01
C GLN A 26 23.55 4.20 -2.58
N ALA A 27 23.02 5.26 -1.99
CA ALA A 27 23.38 5.67 -0.63
C ALA A 27 22.91 4.67 0.44
N GLY A 28 21.63 4.30 0.43
CA GLY A 28 21.03 3.46 1.47
C GLY A 28 21.01 1.96 1.16
N ARG A 29 21.45 1.54 -0.05
CA ARG A 29 21.41 0.16 -0.57
C ARG A 29 20.04 -0.54 -0.52
N ARG A 30 18.97 0.17 -0.16
CA ARG A 30 17.60 -0.34 -0.05
C ARG A 30 16.98 -0.52 -1.43
N ILE A 31 16.20 -1.57 -1.58
CA ILE A 31 15.52 -1.92 -2.84
C ILE A 31 14.05 -1.52 -2.75
N PHE A 32 13.55 -0.83 -3.75
CA PHE A 32 12.15 -0.39 -3.84
C PHE A 32 11.56 -0.64 -5.23
N GLN A 33 10.24 -0.60 -5.31
CA GLN A 33 9.45 -0.67 -6.55
C GLN A 33 8.67 0.63 -6.69
N THR A 34 8.47 1.10 -7.92
CA THR A 34 7.66 2.29 -8.20
C THR A 34 6.17 2.01 -8.04
N LEU A 35 5.73 0.78 -8.30
CA LEU A 35 4.35 0.39 -8.13
C LEU A 35 4.03 0.20 -6.63
N ARG A 36 3.17 1.07 -6.09
CA ARG A 36 2.62 0.90 -4.74
C ARG A 36 1.70 -0.31 -4.75
N ARG A 37 2.02 -1.32 -3.93
CA ARG A 37 1.20 -2.53 -3.80
C ARG A 37 0.23 -2.37 -2.63
N GLY A 38 -1.06 -2.58 -2.89
CA GLY A 38 -2.10 -2.51 -1.87
C GLY A 38 -3.44 -2.08 -2.47
N LYS A 39 -4.51 -2.13 -1.68
CA LYS A 39 -5.75 -1.43 -2.03
C LYS A 39 -5.54 0.07 -1.91
N ASP A 40 -6.37 0.83 -2.61
CA ASP A 40 -6.36 2.29 -2.58
C ASP A 40 -6.44 2.82 -1.13
N PRO A 41 -5.53 3.72 -0.70
CA PRO A 41 -5.66 4.43 0.57
C PRO A 41 -7.04 5.05 0.81
N ALA A 42 -7.70 5.56 -0.24
CA ALA A 42 -9.05 6.11 -0.14
C ALA A 42 -10.07 5.06 0.32
N LEU A 43 -9.92 3.82 -0.16
CA LEU A 43 -10.79 2.70 0.25
C LEU A 43 -10.58 2.34 1.73
N LYS A 44 -9.33 2.44 2.23
CA LYS A 44 -9.04 2.24 3.65
C LYS A 44 -9.67 3.36 4.49
N GLN A 45 -9.58 4.61 4.05
CA GLN A 45 -10.20 5.75 4.74
C GLN A 45 -11.72 5.61 4.82
N GLN A 46 -12.36 5.22 3.71
CA GLN A 46 -13.79 4.99 3.68
C GLN A 46 -14.22 3.86 4.63
N ALA A 47 -13.45 2.76 4.70
CA ALA A 47 -13.71 1.69 5.65
C ALA A 47 -13.59 2.16 7.12
N CYS A 48 -12.62 3.02 7.43
CA CYS A 48 -12.50 3.61 8.76
C CYS A 48 -13.68 4.52 9.09
N GLN A 49 -14.12 5.36 8.16
CA GLN A 49 -15.27 6.26 8.35
C GLN A 49 -16.55 5.47 8.68
N LEU A 50 -16.87 4.46 7.87
CA LEU A 50 -18.05 3.62 8.10
C LEU A 50 -17.97 2.87 9.45
N TYR A 51 -16.77 2.49 9.88
CA TYR A 51 -16.57 1.87 11.19
C TYR A 51 -16.84 2.85 12.34
N LEU A 52 -16.40 4.10 12.22
CA LEU A 52 -16.69 5.16 13.20
C LEU A 52 -18.18 5.50 13.26
N GLU A 53 -18.90 5.37 12.14
CA GLU A 53 -20.36 5.49 12.07
C GLU A 53 -21.09 4.28 12.69
N GLY A 54 -20.36 3.30 13.23
CA GLY A 54 -20.91 2.14 13.94
C GLY A 54 -21.26 0.96 13.03
N MET A 55 -20.89 0.98 11.74
CA MET A 55 -21.12 -0.19 10.90
C MET A 55 -20.20 -1.35 11.29
N GLY A 56 -20.78 -2.54 11.41
CA GLY A 56 -20.01 -3.77 11.60
C GLY A 56 -19.10 -4.09 10.41
N MET A 57 -17.93 -4.70 10.66
CA MET A 57 -16.93 -5.04 9.63
C MET A 57 -17.48 -5.86 8.45
N ARG A 58 -18.47 -6.74 8.71
CA ARG A 58 -19.15 -7.50 7.65
C ARG A 58 -20.03 -6.62 6.76
N ALA A 59 -20.71 -5.62 7.34
CA ALA A 59 -21.51 -4.66 6.59
C ALA A 59 -20.61 -3.75 5.74
N ILE A 60 -19.51 -3.25 6.32
CA ILE A 60 -18.49 -2.48 5.58
C ILE A 60 -17.95 -3.29 4.39
N GLY A 61 -17.65 -4.57 4.60
CA GLY A 61 -17.19 -5.45 3.54
C GLY A 61 -18.19 -5.58 2.38
N ARG A 62 -19.49 -5.65 2.67
CA ARG A 62 -20.54 -5.67 1.64
C ARG A 62 -20.65 -4.35 0.89
N VAL A 63 -20.59 -3.22 1.60
CA VAL A 63 -20.69 -1.87 0.99
C VAL A 63 -19.49 -1.58 0.09
N LEU A 64 -18.27 -1.92 0.53
CA LEU A 64 -17.04 -1.64 -0.19
C LEU A 64 -16.62 -2.75 -1.17
N GLY A 65 -17.37 -3.86 -1.23
CA GLY A 65 -17.01 -5.02 -2.06
C GLY A 65 -15.69 -5.68 -1.65
N ILE A 66 -15.36 -5.68 -0.36
CA ILE A 66 -14.12 -6.24 0.18
C ILE A 66 -14.38 -7.29 1.25
N HIS A 67 -13.51 -8.28 1.36
CA HIS A 67 -13.64 -9.31 2.38
C HIS A 67 -13.53 -8.69 3.78
N HIS A 68 -14.42 -9.06 4.71
CA HIS A 68 -14.45 -8.48 6.07
C HIS A 68 -13.13 -8.64 6.84
N LYS A 69 -12.34 -9.69 6.55
CA LYS A 69 -10.97 -9.85 7.09
C LYS A 69 -10.01 -8.73 6.64
N THR A 70 -10.19 -8.18 5.44
CA THR A 70 -9.43 -7.02 4.97
C THR A 70 -9.76 -5.79 5.80
N VAL A 71 -11.04 -5.58 6.11
CA VAL A 71 -11.50 -4.50 7.00
C VAL A 71 -10.91 -4.67 8.40
N SER A 72 -10.98 -5.88 8.96
CA SER A 72 -10.40 -6.19 10.27
C SER A 72 -8.90 -5.88 10.33
N ARG A 73 -8.12 -6.26 9.31
CA ARG A 73 -6.68 -5.96 9.22
C ARG A 73 -6.35 -4.46 9.09
N TRP A 74 -7.32 -3.62 8.75
CA TRP A 74 -7.11 -2.18 8.63
C TRP A 74 -7.36 -1.42 9.93
N LEU A 75 -8.27 -1.95 10.76
CA LEU A 75 -8.74 -1.36 12.00
C LEU A 75 -8.02 -1.91 13.24
N VAL A 76 -7.50 -3.14 13.16
CA VAL A 76 -6.64 -3.81 14.14
C VAL A 76 -5.19 -3.77 13.66
#